data_AF-A0A0S2FHW5-F1
#
_entry.id   AF-A0A0S2FHW5-F1
#
_cell.length_a   1.000
_cell.length_b   1.000
_cell.length_c   1.000
_cell.angle_alpha   90.00
_cell.angle_beta   90.00
_cell.angle_gamma   90.00
#
_symmetry.space_group_name_H-M   'P 1'
#
loop_
_entity.id
_entity.type
_entity.pdbx_description
1 polymer ?
#
loop_
_entity_poly.entity_id
_entity_poly.type
_entity_poly.pdbx_seq_one_letter_code
_entity_poly.pdbx_strand_id
1 'polypeptide(L)'
;MVDVMLSEMSGRNEFSLFISDEQRRRVLLNLFGSYYGDEYRASVVFDTSRRWCSKFPVLNEVFPNFKVIACVRHVAWIVDSLERAVQKNALRPSFLLDFRAEGTVYNRVEGFASGEGVVGYPYNALKEAFYGAYAQHLMLLQYETLVRDPVRALAAVYDFIGEPAFRHDFDNVHFDAEEFDARAGMPGLHAVGRKVAASERATVLPHDLFRRFENESFWLNERANVHGVKVV
;
A
#
# COMPACT_ATOMS: atom_id res chain seq x y z
N MET A 1 4.72 -7.65 -12.01
CA MET A 1 4.73 -8.91 -12.79
C MET A 1 3.33 -9.32 -13.23
N VAL A 2 2.34 -9.39 -12.33
CA VAL A 2 0.93 -9.71 -12.68
C VAL A 2 0.39 -8.85 -13.84
N ASP A 3 0.50 -7.52 -13.75
CA ASP A 3 0.02 -6.62 -14.80
C ASP A 3 0.70 -6.82 -16.15
N VAL A 4 2.00 -7.12 -16.13
CA VAL A 4 2.75 -7.40 -17.36
C VAL A 4 2.25 -8.70 -17.98
N MET A 5 2.11 -9.77 -17.20
CA MET A 5 1.59 -11.05 -17.71
C MET A 5 0.18 -10.92 -18.28
N LEU A 6 -0.70 -10.19 -17.60
CA LEU A 6 -2.04 -9.90 -18.11
C LEU A 6 -2.00 -9.11 -19.42
N SER A 7 -1.13 -8.10 -19.52
CA SER A 7 -0.96 -7.32 -20.75
C SER A 7 -0.44 -8.17 -21.90
N GLU A 8 0.55 -9.03 -21.67
CA GLU A 8 1.14 -9.90 -22.70
C GLU A 8 0.20 -11.06 -23.14
N MET A 9 -0.75 -11.46 -22.28
CA MET A 9 -1.81 -12.42 -22.63
C MET A 9 -3.10 -11.77 -23.14
N SER A 10 -3.09 -10.45 -23.33
CA SER A 10 -4.21 -9.66 -23.88
C SER A 10 -4.11 -9.51 -25.40
N GLY A 11 -5.09 -8.85 -26.02
CA GLY A 11 -5.11 -8.53 -27.46
C GLY A 11 -3.90 -7.74 -27.98
N ARG A 12 -3.01 -7.27 -27.12
CA ARG A 12 -1.69 -6.73 -27.52
C ARG A 12 -0.81 -7.79 -28.21
N ASN A 13 -1.00 -9.05 -27.88
CA ASN A 13 -0.34 -10.20 -28.48
C ASN A 13 -1.26 -10.84 -29.52
N GLU A 14 -0.81 -10.95 -30.77
CA GLU A 14 -1.59 -11.54 -31.88
C GLU A 14 -1.99 -13.01 -31.64
N PHE A 15 -1.25 -13.73 -30.78
CA PHE A 15 -1.55 -15.10 -30.39
C PHE A 15 -2.49 -15.22 -29.18
N SER A 16 -2.95 -14.10 -28.61
CA SER A 16 -3.82 -14.11 -27.41
C SER A 16 -5.17 -14.80 -27.61
N LEU A 17 -5.63 -14.91 -28.86
CA LEU A 17 -6.83 -15.67 -29.24
C LEU A 17 -6.70 -17.18 -28.94
N PHE A 18 -5.46 -17.69 -28.86
CA PHE A 18 -5.17 -19.08 -28.50
C PHE A 18 -4.97 -19.29 -27.00
N ILE A 19 -5.12 -18.24 -26.19
CA ILE A 19 -4.98 -18.30 -24.74
C ILE A 19 -6.40 -18.22 -24.16
N SER A 20 -6.83 -19.30 -23.49
CA SER A 20 -8.10 -19.32 -22.75
C SER A 20 -7.95 -18.69 -21.36
N ASP A 21 -9.06 -18.28 -20.74
CA ASP A 21 -9.02 -17.70 -19.39
C ASP A 21 -8.50 -18.69 -18.35
N GLU A 22 -8.77 -19.98 -18.53
CA GLU A 22 -8.22 -21.03 -17.69
C GLU A 22 -6.69 -21.17 -17.88
N GLN A 23 -6.15 -20.96 -19.09
CA GLN A 23 -4.71 -20.85 -19.29
C GLN A 23 -4.13 -19.59 -18.62
N ARG A 24 -4.80 -18.44 -18.75
CA ARG A 24 -4.40 -17.18 -18.06
C ARG A 24 -4.33 -17.39 -16.55
N ARG A 25 -5.36 -18.01 -15.98
CA ARG A 25 -5.44 -18.34 -14.55
C ARG A 25 -4.28 -19.23 -14.11
N ARG A 26 -3.98 -20.31 -14.84
CA ARG A 26 -2.84 -21.18 -14.53
C ARG A 26 -1.49 -20.47 -14.62
N VAL A 27 -1.30 -19.62 -15.63
CA VAL A 27 -0.06 -18.82 -15.76
C VAL A 27 0.11 -17.90 -14.55
N LEU A 28 -0.95 -17.21 -14.14
CA LEU A 28 -0.90 -16.34 -12.97
C LEU A 28 -0.68 -17.12 -11.67
N LEU A 29 -1.35 -18.26 -11.46
CA LEU A 29 -1.10 -19.12 -10.29
C LEU A 29 0.36 -19.57 -10.23
N ASN A 30 0.90 -20.05 -11.34
CA ASN A 30 2.30 -20.48 -11.42
C ASN A 30 3.28 -19.32 -11.25
N LEU A 31 2.92 -18.08 -11.60
CA LEU A 31 3.75 -16.91 -11.32
C LEU A 31 4.04 -16.77 -9.82
N PHE A 32 3.01 -16.91 -8.97
CA PHE A 32 3.18 -16.85 -7.52
C PHE A 32 3.92 -18.09 -7.00
N GLY A 33 3.53 -19.27 -7.46
CA GLY A 33 4.17 -20.53 -7.06
C GLY A 33 5.66 -20.56 -7.37
N SER A 34 6.07 -20.06 -8.53
CA SER A 34 7.48 -19.99 -8.94
C SER A 34 8.24 -18.81 -8.35
N TYR A 35 7.58 -17.69 -8.03
CA TYR A 35 8.25 -16.53 -7.44
C TYR A 35 8.62 -16.77 -5.97
N TYR A 36 7.72 -17.37 -5.20
CA TYR A 36 8.01 -17.79 -3.84
C TYR A 36 8.79 -19.10 -3.86
N GLY A 37 8.32 -20.15 -4.52
CA GLY A 37 9.08 -21.40 -4.63
C GLY A 37 9.35 -22.08 -3.27
N ASP A 38 10.27 -23.03 -3.27
CA ASP A 38 10.54 -23.92 -2.12
C ASP A 38 11.33 -23.25 -0.98
N GLU A 39 11.98 -22.12 -1.26
CA GLU A 39 12.71 -21.34 -0.25
C GLU A 39 11.79 -20.68 0.79
N TYR A 40 10.52 -20.40 0.48
CA TYR A 40 9.54 -19.83 1.42
C TYR A 40 8.70 -20.94 2.04
N ARG A 41 9.09 -21.37 3.24
CA ARG A 41 8.42 -22.47 3.97
C ARG A 41 7.24 -22.04 4.82
N ALA A 42 6.96 -20.74 4.90
CA ALA A 42 5.85 -20.23 5.69
C ALA A 42 4.51 -20.62 5.04
N SER A 43 3.54 -21.02 5.85
CA SER A 43 2.18 -21.34 5.37
C SER A 43 1.41 -20.10 4.92
N VAL A 44 1.80 -18.92 5.42
CA VAL A 44 1.22 -17.63 5.06
C VAL A 44 2.32 -16.71 4.54
N VAL A 45 2.05 -16.10 3.39
CA VAL A 45 2.95 -15.15 2.74
C VAL A 45 2.29 -13.78 2.75
N PHE A 46 3.00 -12.79 3.27
CA PHE A 46 2.62 -11.37 3.16
C PHE A 46 3.35 -10.74 1.98
N ASP A 47 2.61 -10.44 0.92
CA ASP A 47 3.08 -9.64 -0.20
C ASP A 47 2.68 -8.18 0.00
N THR A 48 3.62 -7.25 -0.19
CA THR A 48 3.35 -5.82 -0.05
C THR A 48 3.40 -5.11 -1.40
N SER A 49 2.27 -4.53 -1.79
CA SER A 49 2.19 -3.63 -2.92
C SER A 49 1.04 -2.65 -2.74
N ARG A 50 1.33 -1.37 -2.93
CA ARG A 50 0.31 -0.31 -2.97
C ARG A 50 -0.69 -0.48 -4.13
N ARG A 51 -0.43 -1.40 -5.06
CA ARG A 51 -1.30 -1.70 -6.22
C ARG A 51 -2.31 -2.81 -5.94
N TRP A 52 -2.22 -3.56 -4.83
CA TRP A 52 -3.06 -4.75 -4.64
C TRP A 52 -4.56 -4.45 -4.62
N CYS A 53 -4.98 -3.28 -4.14
CA CYS A 53 -6.39 -2.88 -4.13
C CYS A 53 -7.01 -2.80 -5.53
N SER A 54 -6.23 -2.46 -6.58
CA SER A 54 -6.75 -2.45 -7.96
C SER A 54 -6.74 -3.82 -8.63
N LYS A 55 -6.39 -4.89 -7.89
CA LYS A 55 -6.28 -6.25 -8.42
C LYS A 55 -7.32 -7.20 -7.84
N PHE A 56 -8.26 -6.71 -7.04
CA PHE A 56 -9.27 -7.55 -6.39
C PHE A 56 -10.03 -8.48 -7.36
N PRO A 57 -10.50 -8.02 -8.55
CA PRO A 57 -11.13 -8.93 -9.50
C PRO A 57 -10.22 -10.07 -9.97
N VAL A 58 -8.97 -9.77 -10.29
CA VAL A 58 -7.98 -10.77 -10.73
C VAL A 58 -7.61 -11.71 -9.59
N LEU A 59 -7.41 -11.16 -8.38
CA LEU A 59 -7.11 -11.94 -7.19
C LEU A 59 -8.27 -12.88 -6.84
N ASN A 60 -9.52 -12.47 -7.05
CA ASN A 60 -10.66 -13.35 -6.84
C ASN A 60 -10.66 -14.57 -7.78
N GLU A 61 -10.29 -14.38 -9.06
CA GLU A 61 -10.17 -15.47 -10.03
C GLU A 61 -9.04 -16.44 -9.66
N VAL A 62 -7.90 -15.91 -9.23
CA VAL A 62 -6.68 -16.69 -8.97
C VAL A 62 -6.71 -17.32 -7.57
N PHE A 63 -7.03 -16.54 -6.55
CA PHE A 63 -7.05 -16.89 -5.13
C PHE A 63 -8.38 -16.50 -4.48
N PRO A 64 -9.45 -17.32 -4.57
CA PRO A 64 -10.78 -16.94 -4.07
C PRO A 64 -10.85 -16.57 -2.58
N ASN A 65 -9.86 -16.96 -1.77
CA ASN A 65 -9.79 -16.66 -0.33
C ASN A 65 -8.69 -15.63 0.00
N PHE A 66 -8.27 -14.81 -0.96
CA PHE A 66 -7.26 -13.78 -0.72
C PHE A 66 -7.71 -12.79 0.36
N LYS A 67 -6.73 -12.17 1.03
CA LYS A 67 -6.99 -11.14 2.05
C LYS A 67 -6.03 -10.00 1.82
N VAL A 68 -6.54 -8.77 1.88
CA VAL A 68 -5.74 -7.55 1.75
C VAL A 68 -5.96 -6.69 2.97
N ILE A 69 -4.85 -6.34 3.61
CA ILE A 69 -4.80 -5.37 4.70
C ILE A 69 -4.28 -4.07 4.09
N ALA A 70 -5.15 -3.08 3.93
CA ALA A 70 -4.75 -1.75 3.50
C ALA A 70 -4.40 -0.90 4.73
N CYS A 71 -3.11 -0.61 4.89
CA CYS A 71 -2.64 0.32 5.90
C CYS A 71 -3.01 1.75 5.49
N VAL A 72 -3.90 2.38 6.25
CA VAL A 72 -4.39 3.73 5.98
C VAL A 72 -3.89 4.71 7.02
N ARG A 73 -3.73 5.97 6.62
CA ARG A 73 -3.35 7.09 7.48
C ARG A 73 -3.98 8.34 6.91
N HIS A 74 -4.20 9.35 7.74
CA HIS A 74 -4.62 10.66 7.27
C HIS A 74 -3.70 11.18 6.15
N VAL A 75 -4.26 11.46 4.97
CA VAL A 75 -3.50 11.69 3.73
C VAL A 75 -2.55 12.88 3.85
N ALA A 76 -2.94 13.95 4.56
CA ALA A 76 -2.07 15.09 4.82
C ALA A 76 -0.72 14.68 5.47
N TRP A 77 -0.74 13.72 6.40
CA TRP A 77 0.46 13.24 7.08
C TRP A 77 1.32 12.31 6.21
N ILE A 78 0.71 11.62 5.24
CA ILE A 78 1.44 10.84 4.23
C ILE A 78 2.22 11.81 3.34
N VAL A 79 1.54 12.81 2.78
CA VAL A 79 2.15 13.83 1.91
C VAL A 79 3.24 14.61 2.65
N ASP A 80 3.00 15.00 3.90
CA ASP A 80 3.99 15.64 4.76
C ASP A 80 5.23 14.76 4.99
N SER A 81 5.04 13.44 5.14
CA SER A 81 6.16 12.50 5.30
C SER A 81 7.02 12.42 4.04
N LEU A 82 6.40 12.40 2.85
CA LEU A 82 7.11 12.38 1.57
C LEU A 82 7.88 13.69 1.36
N GLU A 83 7.28 14.84 1.63
CA GLU A 83 7.96 16.13 1.50
C GLU A 83 9.16 16.24 2.45
N ARG A 84 9.05 15.76 3.70
CA ARG A 84 10.20 15.70 4.60
C ARG A 84 11.31 14.79 4.08
N ALA A 85 10.95 13.64 3.49
CA ALA A 85 11.94 12.73 2.91
C ALA A 85 12.66 13.39 1.72
N VAL A 86 11.95 14.18 0.91
CA VAL A 86 12.54 15.01 -0.15
C VAL A 86 13.49 16.05 0.44
N GLN A 87 13.07 16.80 1.46
CA GLN A 87 13.91 17.82 2.10
C GLN A 87 15.18 17.24 2.74
N LYS A 88 15.09 16.07 3.38
CA LYS A 88 16.26 15.35 3.91
C LYS A 88 17.24 14.91 2.84
N ASN A 89 16.75 14.66 1.63
CA ASN A 89 17.52 14.20 0.48
C ASN A 89 17.65 15.30 -0.59
N ALA A 90 17.72 16.58 -0.19
CA ALA A 90 17.68 17.73 -1.11
C ALA A 90 18.77 17.73 -2.20
N LEU A 91 19.89 17.02 -1.99
CA LEU A 91 20.98 16.90 -2.97
C LEU A 91 20.85 15.68 -3.89
N ARG A 92 19.76 14.91 -3.78
CA ARG A 92 19.53 13.66 -4.50
C ARG A 92 18.14 13.69 -5.14
N PRO A 93 18.02 14.13 -6.40
CA PRO A 93 16.79 13.93 -7.17
C PRO A 93 16.43 12.44 -7.14
N SER A 94 15.17 12.14 -6.82
CA SER A 94 14.73 10.78 -6.53
C SER A 94 13.65 10.33 -7.50
N PHE A 95 13.42 9.02 -7.53
CA PHE A 95 12.32 8.42 -8.27
C PHE A 95 10.95 9.04 -7.94
N LEU A 96 10.71 9.48 -6.69
CA LEU A 96 9.43 10.09 -6.31
C LEU A 96 9.11 11.39 -7.07
N LEU A 97 10.13 12.02 -7.65
CA LEU A 97 10.03 13.29 -8.36
C LEU A 97 10.36 13.14 -9.85
N ASP A 98 10.38 11.91 -10.38
CA ASP A 98 10.89 11.60 -11.71
C ASP A 98 12.28 12.22 -11.97
N PHE A 99 13.12 12.25 -10.92
CA PHE A 99 14.46 12.84 -10.93
C PHE A 99 14.54 14.33 -11.30
N ARG A 100 13.42 15.07 -11.20
CA ARG A 100 13.40 16.52 -11.40
C ARG A 100 14.02 17.25 -10.21
N ALA A 101 14.84 18.27 -10.50
CA ALA A 101 15.48 19.11 -9.50
C ALA A 101 14.71 20.42 -9.25
N GLU A 102 13.93 20.88 -10.23
CA GLU A 102 13.08 22.04 -10.13
C GLU A 102 11.71 21.75 -9.47
N GLY A 103 11.06 22.82 -9.01
CA GLY A 103 9.68 22.79 -8.53
C GLY A 103 9.52 23.19 -7.07
N THR A 104 8.33 23.69 -6.75
CA THR A 104 7.92 24.06 -5.40
C THR A 104 7.28 22.86 -4.68
N VAL A 105 7.05 23.00 -3.37
CA VAL A 105 6.25 22.01 -2.62
C VAL A 105 4.86 21.80 -3.25
N TYR A 106 4.27 22.82 -3.87
CA TYR A 106 2.99 22.71 -4.57
C TYR A 106 3.05 21.75 -5.75
N ASN A 107 4.09 21.87 -6.59
CA ASN A 107 4.28 20.99 -7.74
C ASN A 107 4.49 19.53 -7.29
N ARG A 108 5.27 19.32 -6.21
CA ARG A 108 5.51 17.98 -5.68
C ARG A 108 4.25 17.35 -5.09
N VAL A 109 3.52 18.11 -4.28
CA VAL A 109 2.26 17.63 -3.67
C VAL A 109 1.21 17.32 -4.74
N GLU A 110 1.11 18.13 -5.79
CA GLU A 110 0.25 17.83 -6.93
C GLU A 110 0.67 16.53 -7.63
N GLY A 111 1.98 16.35 -7.89
CA GLY A 111 2.52 15.11 -8.45
C GLY A 111 2.19 13.88 -7.59
N PHE A 112 2.42 13.95 -6.28
CA PHE A 112 2.13 12.86 -5.35
C PHE A 112 0.64 12.47 -5.36
N ALA A 113 -0.25 13.47 -5.34
CA ALA A 113 -1.69 13.29 -5.24
C ALA A 113 -2.38 13.04 -6.58
N SER A 114 -1.67 13.15 -7.71
CA SER A 114 -2.21 12.88 -9.05
C SER A 114 -2.70 11.43 -9.19
N GLY A 115 -3.59 11.17 -10.16
CA GLY A 115 -4.17 9.84 -10.38
C GLY A 115 -3.14 8.73 -10.66
N GLU A 116 -1.96 9.09 -11.19
CA GLU A 116 -0.82 8.19 -11.41
C GLU A 116 0.26 8.32 -10.33
N GLY A 117 0.08 9.28 -9.41
CA GLY A 117 1.02 9.63 -8.37
C GLY A 117 1.14 8.56 -7.27
N VAL A 118 2.23 8.63 -6.53
CA VAL A 118 2.58 7.65 -5.48
C VAL A 118 1.59 7.61 -4.31
N VAL A 119 0.77 8.65 -4.14
CA VAL A 119 -0.35 8.70 -3.19
C VAL A 119 -1.70 8.56 -3.91
N GLY A 120 -1.92 9.29 -5.00
CA GLY A 120 -3.24 9.32 -5.65
C GLY A 120 -3.65 8.00 -6.31
N TYR A 121 -2.75 7.30 -7.01
CA TYR A 121 -3.05 5.99 -7.59
C TYR A 121 -3.51 4.96 -6.55
N PRO A 122 -2.72 4.66 -5.49
CA PRO A 122 -3.13 3.67 -4.50
C PRO A 122 -4.36 4.12 -3.69
N TYR A 123 -4.58 5.42 -3.51
CA TYR A 123 -5.78 5.95 -2.88
C TYR A 123 -7.04 5.69 -3.72
N ASN A 124 -6.97 5.88 -5.04
CA ASN A 124 -8.07 5.56 -5.95
C ASN A 124 -8.31 4.04 -6.02
N ALA A 125 -7.23 3.25 -6.09
CA ALA A 125 -7.31 1.79 -6.04
C ALA A 125 -7.97 1.30 -4.73
N LEU A 126 -7.68 1.93 -3.60
CA LEU A 126 -8.31 1.63 -2.32
C LEU A 126 -9.81 1.95 -2.32
N LYS A 127 -10.21 3.09 -2.89
CA LYS A 127 -11.64 3.43 -3.06
C LYS A 127 -12.36 2.39 -3.92
N GLU A 128 -11.74 1.98 -5.03
CA GLU A 128 -12.28 0.94 -5.91
C GLU A 128 -12.50 -0.38 -5.13
N ALA A 129 -11.51 -0.82 -4.36
CA ALA A 129 -11.62 -2.02 -3.53
C ALA A 129 -12.69 -1.88 -2.43
N PHE A 130 -12.75 -0.72 -1.77
CA PHE A 130 -13.65 -0.47 -0.65
C PHE A 130 -15.13 -0.42 -1.04
N TYR A 131 -15.44 0.19 -2.20
CA TYR A 131 -16.81 0.28 -2.72
C TYR A 131 -17.18 -0.86 -3.68
N GLY A 132 -16.20 -1.68 -4.09
CA GLY A 132 -16.34 -2.73 -5.08
C GLY A 132 -16.96 -4.03 -4.56
N ALA A 133 -17.26 -4.95 -5.48
CA ALA A 133 -17.93 -6.23 -5.20
C ALA A 133 -17.11 -7.23 -4.37
N TYR A 134 -15.82 -6.96 -4.16
CA TYR A 134 -14.89 -7.84 -3.45
C TYR A 134 -14.42 -7.25 -2.11
N ALA A 135 -15.14 -6.25 -1.59
CA ALA A 135 -14.79 -5.53 -0.36
C ALA A 135 -14.69 -6.45 0.88
N GLN A 136 -15.34 -7.62 0.88
CA GLN A 136 -15.22 -8.63 1.94
C GLN A 136 -13.78 -9.15 2.13
N HIS A 137 -12.91 -9.00 1.13
CA HIS A 137 -11.49 -9.39 1.20
C HIS A 137 -10.59 -8.28 1.78
N LEU A 138 -11.16 -7.14 2.18
CA LEU A 138 -10.43 -5.95 2.64
C LEU A 138 -10.60 -5.74 4.14
N MET A 139 -9.48 -5.43 4.79
CA MET A 139 -9.43 -4.79 6.10
C MET A 139 -8.63 -3.49 5.99
N LEU A 140 -9.10 -2.42 6.64
CA LEU A 140 -8.33 -1.20 6.80
C LEU A 140 -7.66 -1.18 8.17
N LEU A 141 -6.33 -1.06 8.18
CA LEU A 141 -5.53 -0.91 9.39
C LEU A 141 -5.08 0.54 9.50
N GLN A 142 -5.65 1.28 10.44
CA GLN A 142 -5.33 2.68 10.66
C GLN A 142 -3.99 2.82 11.39
N TYR A 143 -3.11 3.63 10.84
CA TYR A 143 -1.87 4.04 11.49
C TYR A 143 -2.15 4.59 12.89
N GLU A 144 -3.18 5.43 13.03
CA GLU A 144 -3.59 6.05 14.29
C GLU A 144 -3.95 5.02 15.36
N THR A 145 -4.61 3.91 14.98
CA THR A 145 -4.88 2.81 15.90
C THR A 145 -3.61 2.02 16.20
N LEU A 146 -2.83 1.66 15.17
CA LEU A 146 -1.59 0.90 15.34
C LEU A 146 -0.63 1.55 16.33
N VAL A 147 -0.48 2.87 16.28
CA VAL A 147 0.48 3.59 17.14
C VAL A 147 -0.06 3.99 18.51
N ARG A 148 -1.38 3.94 18.72
CA ARG A 148 -2.03 4.23 20.01
C ARG A 148 -2.32 2.97 20.81
N ASP A 149 -2.74 1.90 20.13
CA ASP A 149 -3.08 0.60 20.70
C ASP A 149 -2.62 -0.53 19.76
N PRO A 150 -1.31 -0.81 19.71
CA PRO A 150 -0.75 -1.81 18.81
C PRO A 150 -1.22 -3.24 19.10
N VAL A 151 -1.58 -3.53 20.36
CA VAL A 151 -2.11 -4.84 20.78
C VAL A 151 -3.46 -5.07 20.10
N ARG A 152 -4.38 -4.11 20.22
CA ARG A 152 -5.69 -4.18 19.56
C ARG A 152 -5.56 -4.24 18.04
N ALA A 153 -4.66 -3.43 17.48
CA ALA A 153 -4.43 -3.37 16.05
C ALA A 153 -4.00 -4.73 15.47
N LEU A 154 -2.99 -5.37 16.08
CA LEU A 154 -2.51 -6.66 15.59
C LEU A 154 -3.44 -7.83 15.94
N ALA A 155 -4.14 -7.80 17.09
CA ALA A 155 -5.18 -8.78 17.37
C ALA A 155 -6.23 -8.81 16.25
N ALA A 156 -6.66 -7.63 15.80
CA ALA A 156 -7.64 -7.54 14.73
C ALA A 156 -7.10 -8.01 13.37
N VAL A 157 -5.80 -7.85 13.11
CA VAL A 157 -5.11 -8.42 11.93
C VAL A 157 -5.12 -9.94 12.00
N TYR A 158 -4.73 -10.53 13.14
CA TYR A 158 -4.76 -11.99 13.33
C TYR A 158 -6.15 -12.57 13.14
N ASP A 159 -7.17 -11.96 13.73
CA ASP A 159 -8.57 -12.35 13.56
C ASP A 159 -8.99 -12.29 12.08
N PHE A 160 -8.57 -11.23 11.37
CA PHE A 160 -8.91 -11.04 9.96
C PHE A 160 -8.25 -12.09 9.07
N ILE A 161 -6.95 -12.37 9.28
CA ILE A 161 -6.22 -13.37 8.49
C ILE A 161 -6.54 -14.82 8.91
N GLY A 162 -7.06 -15.03 10.12
CA GLY A 162 -7.41 -16.35 10.65
C GLY A 162 -6.20 -17.15 11.15
N GLU A 163 -5.13 -16.45 11.55
CA GLU A 163 -3.88 -17.07 12.03
C GLU A 163 -3.76 -16.96 13.56
N PRO A 164 -3.02 -17.86 14.22
CA PRO A 164 -2.76 -17.77 15.65
C PRO A 164 -2.01 -16.49 16.02
N ALA A 165 -2.46 -15.83 17.10
CA ALA A 165 -1.82 -14.62 17.59
C ALA A 165 -0.36 -14.89 18.01
N PHE A 166 0.55 -14.04 17.54
CA PHE A 166 1.93 -14.00 18.00
C PHE A 166 2.12 -12.90 19.05
N ARG A 167 3.00 -13.15 20.02
CA ARG A 167 3.35 -12.14 21.03
C ARG A 167 4.41 -11.19 20.46
N HIS A 168 3.97 -10.05 19.96
CA HIS A 168 4.86 -9.01 19.44
C HIS A 168 5.56 -8.21 20.55
N ASP A 169 6.78 -7.78 20.28
CA ASP A 169 7.51 -6.77 21.05
C ASP A 169 7.38 -5.42 20.35
N PHE A 170 6.51 -4.56 20.86
CA PHE A 170 6.24 -3.23 20.31
C PHE A 170 7.29 -2.18 20.70
N ASP A 171 8.19 -2.50 21.62
CA ASP A 171 9.27 -1.61 22.06
C ASP A 171 10.59 -1.89 21.33
N ASN A 172 10.64 -2.96 20.52
CA ASN A 172 11.84 -3.41 19.81
C ASN A 172 11.58 -3.80 18.34
N VAL A 173 11.01 -2.87 17.58
CA VAL A 173 10.79 -3.00 16.14
C VAL A 173 12.06 -2.67 15.36
N HIS A 174 12.39 -3.54 14.41
CA HIS A 174 13.49 -3.36 13.48
C HIS A 174 12.99 -3.60 12.06
N PHE A 175 13.31 -2.68 11.16
CA PHE A 175 13.07 -2.84 9.73
C PHE A 175 14.28 -2.29 8.98
N ASP A 176 14.90 -3.13 8.16
CA ASP A 176 16.04 -2.76 7.33
C ASP A 176 15.61 -2.70 5.88
N ALA A 177 15.72 -1.51 5.30
CA ALA A 177 15.47 -1.24 3.89
C ALA A 177 16.55 -0.30 3.32
N GLU A 178 17.72 -0.24 3.97
CA GLU A 178 18.76 0.76 3.64
C GLU A 178 19.24 0.64 2.18
N GLU A 179 19.47 -0.58 1.70
CA GLU A 179 19.92 -0.81 0.33
C GLU A 179 18.87 -0.37 -0.70
N PHE A 180 17.59 -0.67 -0.45
CA PHE A 180 16.49 -0.26 -1.31
C PHE A 180 16.37 1.26 -1.37
N ASP A 181 16.41 1.91 -0.20
CA ASP A 181 16.32 3.36 -0.04
C ASP A 181 17.46 4.08 -0.74
N ALA A 182 18.68 3.57 -0.59
CA ALA A 182 19.86 4.10 -1.27
C ALA A 182 19.71 4.03 -2.80
N ARG A 183 19.26 2.88 -3.34
CA ARG A 183 19.02 2.69 -4.78
C ARG A 183 17.89 3.57 -5.30
N ALA A 184 16.87 3.86 -4.48
CA ALA A 184 15.78 4.77 -4.83
C ALA A 184 16.18 6.27 -4.77
N GLY A 185 17.40 6.58 -4.34
CA GLY A 185 17.87 7.95 -4.14
C GLY A 185 17.31 8.63 -2.89
N MET A 186 16.73 7.84 -1.96
CA MET A 186 16.09 8.35 -0.73
C MET A 186 16.52 7.57 0.52
N PRO A 187 17.82 7.62 0.92
CA PRO A 187 18.26 7.06 2.19
C PRO A 187 17.33 7.41 3.36
N GLY A 188 16.95 6.39 4.12
CA GLY A 188 16.09 6.52 5.30
C GLY A 188 14.62 6.81 5.01
N LEU A 189 14.15 6.60 3.77
CA LEU A 189 12.74 6.71 3.40
C LEU A 189 11.85 5.78 4.23
N HIS A 190 12.32 4.56 4.48
CA HIS A 190 11.60 3.57 5.28
C HIS A 190 12.17 3.42 6.70
N ALA A 191 12.90 4.41 7.21
CA ALA A 191 13.37 4.38 8.58
C ALA A 191 12.19 4.35 9.58
N VAL A 192 12.17 3.34 10.45
CA VAL A 192 11.15 3.19 11.50
C VAL A 192 11.75 3.46 12.88
N GLY A 193 10.93 3.99 13.79
CA GLY A 193 11.30 4.10 15.20
C GLY A 193 11.32 2.72 15.86
N ARG A 194 12.18 2.55 16.86
CA ARG A 194 12.29 1.30 17.62
C ARG A 194 11.00 0.92 18.34
N LYS A 195 10.25 1.91 18.83
CA LYS A 195 8.98 1.72 19.53
C LYS A 195 7.81 2.10 18.65
N VAL A 196 6.76 1.27 18.65
CA VAL A 196 5.46 1.60 18.06
C VAL A 196 4.75 2.58 18.97
N ALA A 197 4.81 3.87 18.60
CA ALA A 197 4.17 4.94 19.34
C ALA A 197 3.81 6.10 18.40
N ALA A 198 2.77 6.85 18.77
CA ALA A 198 2.44 8.10 18.09
C ALA A 198 3.61 9.08 18.20
N SER A 199 3.97 9.72 17.08
CA SER A 199 4.96 10.79 17.04
C SER A 199 4.24 12.12 16.80
N GLU A 200 4.34 13.03 17.76
CA GLU A 200 3.91 14.41 17.58
C GLU A 200 4.96 15.17 16.76
N ARG A 201 4.52 15.87 15.71
CA ARG A 201 5.39 16.69 14.87
C ARG A 201 4.63 17.85 14.24
N ALA A 202 5.30 18.99 14.06
CA ALA A 202 4.76 20.12 13.30
C ALA A 202 4.93 19.85 11.80
N THR A 203 3.88 20.07 11.00
CA THR A 203 3.88 19.92 9.53
C THR A 203 4.96 20.78 8.84
N VAL A 204 5.60 20.26 7.79
CA VAL A 204 6.42 21.08 6.87
C VAL A 204 5.62 21.64 5.70
N LEU A 205 4.39 21.14 5.51
CA LEU A 205 3.52 21.63 4.46
C LEU A 205 2.90 22.99 4.84
N PRO A 206 2.77 23.92 3.88
CA PRO A 206 1.87 25.06 3.97
C PRO A 206 0.47 24.67 4.45
N HIS A 207 -0.18 25.55 5.22
CA HIS A 207 -1.48 25.27 5.86
C HIS A 207 -2.57 24.90 4.84
N ASP A 208 -2.60 25.57 3.70
CA ASP A 208 -3.52 25.30 2.59
C ASP A 208 -3.30 23.90 1.99
N LEU A 209 -2.05 23.49 1.78
CA LEU A 209 -1.73 22.14 1.29
C LEU A 209 -2.06 21.04 2.31
N PHE A 210 -1.87 21.30 3.60
CA PHE A 210 -2.24 20.34 4.63
C PHE A 210 -3.77 20.18 4.70
N ARG A 211 -4.50 21.31 4.73
CA ARG A 211 -5.97 21.36 4.78
C ARG A 211 -6.65 20.72 3.58
N ARG A 212 -6.02 20.78 2.40
CA ARG A 212 -6.51 20.13 1.18
C ARG A 212 -6.91 18.67 1.38
N PHE A 213 -6.24 17.95 2.29
CA PHE A 213 -6.44 16.51 2.48
C PHE A 213 -7.21 16.14 3.76
N GLU A 214 -7.78 17.11 4.49
CA GLU A 214 -8.48 16.87 5.76
C GLU A 214 -9.67 15.93 5.64
N ASN A 215 -10.36 15.93 4.51
CA ASN A 215 -11.57 15.15 4.27
C ASN A 215 -11.32 13.87 3.45
N GLU A 216 -10.07 13.48 3.22
CA GLU A 216 -9.72 12.32 2.39
C GLU A 216 -9.73 10.99 3.16
N SER A 217 -10.04 11.01 4.46
CA SER A 217 -10.18 9.79 5.27
C SER A 217 -11.59 9.20 5.12
N PHE A 218 -11.98 8.84 3.89
CA PHE A 218 -13.35 8.41 3.56
C PHE A 218 -13.83 7.20 4.38
N TRP A 219 -12.91 6.36 4.87
CA TRP A 219 -13.20 5.21 5.72
C TRP A 219 -13.76 5.56 7.10
N LEU A 220 -13.65 6.83 7.52
CA LEU A 220 -14.28 7.32 8.75
C LEU A 220 -15.78 7.59 8.58
N ASN A 221 -16.29 7.59 7.35
CA ASN A 221 -17.72 7.75 7.09
C ASN A 221 -18.42 6.38 7.14
N GLU A 222 -18.95 6.01 8.31
CA GLU A 222 -19.66 4.76 8.52
C GLU A 222 -20.83 4.55 7.55
N ARG A 223 -21.54 5.63 7.16
CA ARG A 223 -22.65 5.55 6.21
C ARG A 223 -22.20 5.17 4.80
N ALA A 224 -20.96 5.47 4.44
CA ALA A 224 -20.38 5.11 3.15
C ALA A 224 -19.85 3.67 3.15
N ASN A 225 -19.64 3.04 4.31
CA ASN A 225 -19.15 1.67 4.43
C ASN A 225 -20.27 0.64 4.23
N VAL A 226 -20.90 0.64 3.05
CA VAL A 226 -22.06 -0.21 2.73
C VAL A 226 -21.75 -1.71 2.72
N HIS A 227 -20.48 -2.08 2.56
CA HIS A 227 -20.03 -3.48 2.53
C HIS A 227 -19.50 -3.97 3.88
N GLY A 228 -19.53 -3.13 4.93
CA GLY A 228 -19.09 -3.53 6.27
C GLY A 228 -17.61 -3.87 6.37
N VAL A 229 -16.75 -3.19 5.59
CA VAL A 229 -15.29 -3.36 5.64
C VAL A 229 -14.79 -3.12 7.06
N LYS A 230 -13.98 -4.04 7.60
CA LYS A 230 -13.39 -3.92 8.94
C LYS A 230 -12.38 -2.77 8.95
N VAL A 231 -12.64 -1.72 9.72
CA VAL A 231 -11.73 -0.58 9.92
C VAL A 231 -11.25 -0.58 11.36
N VAL A 232 -9.94 -0.69 11.55
CA VAL A 232 -9.31 -0.83 12.88
C VAL A 232 -8.36 0.31 13.11
#